data_AF-R7UJQ2-F1
#
_entry.id   AF-R7UJQ2-F1
#
_cell.length_a   1.000
_cell.length_b   1.000
_cell.length_c   1.000
_cell.angle_alpha   90.00
_cell.angle_beta   90.00
_cell.angle_gamma   90.00
#
_symmetry.space_group_name_H-M   'P 1'
#
loop_
_entity.id
_entity.type
_entity.pdbx_description
1 polymer ?
#
loop_
_entity_poly.entity_id
_entity_poly.type
_entity_poly.pdbx_seq_one_letter_code
_entity_poly.pdbx_strand_id
1 'polypeptide(L)'
;EMLSKQETEIEMANQLVEELKGAKRFSVSDDSIQLSPSVKAASKLLKPGMTLTQIYSEYVTMSEQLSVEKEKNEGLNLHLQHFCQQVEEKAPLLQKQKEEYVQAVDKVNQMARQLDTAMLESERMRLSAEENNRRCAELRRENKRLQQQGHDLGQQVRMLLRELEESRGRVVRMDDEMVASSDTANTSQVISDNLITFRSIEELQQQNERLVQVVRDLGEKCEADENTATREKTAELKQQLEKALGELEELRGSRQREAEMVESIVRQRDMYRVLYTQSGASPLPSNIPTSTPASALGASPILPRSKKTPLPSPQTPNIPASRFSQEDAKILEDTKAALSQLKEEFSSYRKEKSENESMSSEQLEKFRNEASEMKLKNAKLSSQASFMSDRFKILQSNVEGYKREISNLREKNQKYSNVIVKHEQTINMLKEDFLETKEKLTRLEVNNQSLLSQRDLMRTAESRLTMEKEVTRSELQSMQMLMSNLRAINANLEKTSADMRESMERKMENLEAE
;
A
#
# COMPACT_ATOMS: atom_id res chain seq x y z
N GLU A 1 -18.93 -78.96 84.94
CA GLU A 1 -19.11 -77.82 84.01
C GLU A 1 -18.29 -77.94 82.73
N MET A 2 -16.98 -78.17 82.77
CA MET A 2 -16.15 -78.22 81.54
C MET A 2 -16.53 -79.39 80.60
N LEU A 3 -16.82 -80.57 81.17
CA LEU A 3 -17.28 -81.74 80.39
C LEU A 3 -18.66 -81.51 79.76
N SER A 4 -19.60 -80.90 80.49
CA SER A 4 -20.92 -80.55 79.97
C SER A 4 -20.84 -79.50 78.86
N LYS A 5 -19.92 -78.53 78.95
CA LYS A 5 -19.64 -77.60 77.84
C LYS A 5 -19.11 -78.34 76.61
N GLN A 6 -18.17 -79.26 76.79
CA GLN A 6 -17.62 -80.04 75.67
C GLN A 6 -18.68 -80.96 75.04
N GLU A 7 -19.59 -81.55 75.83
CA GLU A 7 -20.71 -82.32 75.30
C GLU A 7 -21.67 -81.45 74.50
N THR A 8 -22.00 -80.24 74.97
CA THR A 8 -22.84 -79.31 74.19
C THR A 8 -22.14 -78.79 72.94
N GLU A 9 -20.82 -78.63 72.96
CA GLU A 9 -20.02 -78.20 71.81
C GLU A 9 -19.91 -79.32 70.78
N ILE A 10 -19.80 -80.58 71.23
CA ILE A 10 -19.83 -81.77 70.38
C ILE A 10 -21.23 -81.98 69.80
N GLU A 11 -22.30 -81.75 70.57
CA GLU A 11 -23.66 -81.79 70.05
C GLU A 11 -23.90 -80.69 69.03
N MET A 12 -23.45 -79.45 69.27
CA MET A 12 -23.53 -78.37 68.29
C MET A 12 -22.69 -78.68 67.04
N ALA A 13 -21.49 -79.22 67.19
CA ALA A 13 -20.65 -79.62 66.06
C ALA A 13 -21.29 -80.78 65.27
N ASN A 14 -21.92 -81.74 65.94
CA ASN A 14 -22.63 -82.84 65.30
C ASN A 14 -23.92 -82.37 64.61
N GLN A 15 -24.63 -81.40 65.19
CA GLN A 15 -25.77 -80.74 64.54
C GLN A 15 -25.34 -79.96 63.30
N LEU A 16 -24.23 -79.22 63.36
CA LEU A 16 -23.69 -78.52 62.18
C LEU A 16 -23.25 -79.50 61.08
N VAL A 17 -22.68 -80.65 61.46
CA VAL A 17 -22.28 -81.72 60.53
C VAL A 17 -23.50 -82.43 59.95
N GLU A 18 -24.57 -82.62 60.72
CA GLU A 18 -25.86 -83.11 60.22
C GLU A 18 -26.53 -82.10 59.27
N GLU A 19 -26.50 -80.80 59.58
CA GLU A 19 -26.98 -79.76 58.67
C GLU A 19 -26.17 -79.69 57.37
N LEU A 20 -24.85 -79.89 57.43
CA LEU A 20 -23.98 -79.99 56.25
C LEU A 20 -24.15 -81.29 55.46
N LYS A 21 -24.53 -82.40 56.11
CA LYS A 21 -24.84 -83.68 55.44
C LYS A 21 -26.27 -83.72 54.89
N GLY A 22 -27.21 -83.04 55.56
CA GLY A 22 -28.62 -82.90 55.21
C GLY A 22 -28.88 -81.81 54.17
N ALA A 23 -27.99 -80.82 54.06
CA ALA A 23 -27.84 -80.01 52.87
C ALA A 23 -27.36 -80.91 51.72
N LYS A 24 -28.33 -81.51 51.01
CA LYS A 24 -28.17 -81.93 49.62
C LYS A 24 -27.16 -80.99 48.97
N ARG A 25 -26.07 -81.56 48.44
CA ARG A 25 -25.13 -80.94 47.49
C ARG A 25 -25.67 -79.61 47.02
N PHE A 26 -24.97 -78.51 47.31
CA PHE A 26 -25.13 -77.25 46.57
C PHE A 26 -24.87 -77.54 45.08
N SER A 27 -25.86 -78.13 44.39
CA SER A 27 -25.97 -78.07 42.95
C SER A 27 -26.54 -76.69 42.70
N VAL A 28 -25.64 -75.73 42.51
CA VAL A 28 -26.01 -74.44 41.95
C VAL A 28 -26.69 -74.75 40.62
N SER A 29 -28.01 -74.60 40.57
CA SER A 29 -28.79 -74.83 39.35
C SER A 29 -28.30 -73.87 38.28
N ASP A 30 -28.09 -74.39 37.07
CA ASP A 30 -27.44 -73.70 35.93
C ASP A 30 -28.11 -72.34 35.61
N ASP A 31 -29.40 -72.20 35.88
CA ASP A 31 -30.17 -70.96 35.71
C ASP A 31 -29.72 -69.81 36.63
N SER A 32 -29.24 -70.11 37.84
CA SER A 32 -28.75 -69.09 38.78
C SER A 32 -27.35 -68.56 38.42
N ILE A 33 -26.59 -69.35 37.65
CA ILE A 33 -25.26 -69.00 37.14
C ILE A 33 -25.36 -68.00 35.98
N GLN A 34 -26.51 -67.94 35.31
CA GLN A 34 -26.72 -67.02 34.18
C GLN A 34 -27.15 -65.60 34.60
N LEU A 35 -27.59 -65.39 35.84
CA LEU A 35 -28.17 -64.11 36.25
C LEU A 35 -27.15 -62.99 36.51
N SER A 36 -25.88 -63.32 36.75
CA SER A 36 -24.82 -62.33 36.96
C SER A 36 -23.50 -62.80 36.34
N PRO A 37 -22.89 -62.01 35.43
CA PRO A 37 -21.59 -62.32 34.85
C PRO A 37 -20.49 -62.60 35.89
N SER A 38 -20.55 -61.96 37.06
CA SER A 38 -19.63 -62.21 38.18
C SER A 38 -19.84 -63.59 38.82
N VAL A 39 -21.09 -64.05 38.94
CA VAL A 39 -21.43 -65.39 39.43
C VAL A 39 -21.00 -66.47 38.42
N LYS A 40 -21.14 -66.17 37.12
CA LYS A 40 -20.70 -67.04 36.01
C LYS A 40 -19.18 -67.20 35.90
N ALA A 41 -18.42 -66.15 36.23
CA ALA A 41 -16.96 -66.21 36.31
C ALA A 41 -16.51 -66.97 37.57
N ALA A 42 -17.15 -66.72 38.71
CA ALA A 42 -16.86 -67.40 39.97
C ALA A 42 -17.16 -68.91 39.91
N SER A 43 -18.25 -69.33 39.25
CA SER A 43 -18.60 -70.76 39.13
C SER A 43 -17.62 -71.56 38.27
N LYS A 44 -16.96 -70.93 37.28
CA LYS A 44 -15.90 -71.58 36.47
C LYS A 44 -14.60 -71.82 37.25
N LEU A 45 -14.34 -71.01 38.28
CA LEU A 45 -13.15 -71.12 39.13
C LEU A 45 -13.33 -72.18 40.22
N LEU A 46 -14.54 -72.33 40.76
CA LEU A 46 -14.87 -73.30 41.80
C LEU A 46 -15.15 -74.70 41.21
N LYS A 47 -14.10 -75.51 41.01
CA LYS A 47 -14.24 -76.92 40.62
C LYS A 47 -14.79 -77.76 41.79
N PRO A 48 -15.76 -78.66 41.55
CA PRO A 48 -16.30 -79.52 42.62
C PRO A 48 -15.21 -80.52 43.07
N GLY A 49 -14.74 -80.40 44.31
CA GLY A 49 -13.72 -81.27 44.91
C GLY A 49 -12.49 -80.55 45.50
N MET A 50 -12.43 -79.22 45.47
CA MET A 50 -11.35 -78.48 46.16
C MET A 50 -11.44 -78.65 47.67
N THR A 51 -10.29 -78.86 48.31
CA THR A 51 -10.17 -78.87 49.77
C THR A 51 -10.37 -77.45 50.32
N LEU A 52 -10.87 -77.31 51.55
CA LEU A 52 -11.13 -76.01 52.18
C LEU A 52 -9.91 -75.07 52.12
N THR A 53 -8.70 -75.62 52.27
CA THR A 53 -7.42 -74.90 52.15
C THR A 53 -7.17 -74.36 50.74
N GLN A 54 -7.56 -75.10 49.69
CA GLN A 54 -7.44 -74.66 48.28
C GLN A 54 -8.41 -73.53 47.95
N ILE A 55 -9.63 -73.57 48.50
CA ILE A 55 -10.61 -72.48 48.36
C ILE A 55 -10.09 -71.22 49.07
N TYR A 56 -9.48 -71.38 50.25
CA TYR A 56 -8.88 -70.27 50.97
C TYR A 56 -7.67 -69.68 50.23
N SER A 57 -6.80 -70.52 49.63
CA SER A 57 -5.68 -70.01 48.82
C SER A 57 -6.15 -69.27 47.57
N GLU A 58 -7.18 -69.76 46.87
CA GLU A 58 -7.76 -69.07 45.70
C GLU A 58 -8.50 -67.77 46.10
N TYR A 59 -9.09 -67.73 47.30
CA TYR A 59 -9.68 -66.50 47.83
C TYR A 59 -8.61 -65.45 48.13
N VAL A 60 -7.49 -65.86 48.75
CA VAL A 60 -6.36 -64.96 49.03
C VAL A 60 -5.74 -64.43 47.73
N THR A 61 -5.50 -65.29 46.73
CA THR A 61 -4.96 -64.86 45.43
C THR A 61 -5.92 -63.93 44.69
N MET A 62 -7.24 -64.19 44.71
CA MET A 62 -8.23 -63.29 44.12
C MET A 62 -8.34 -61.96 44.88
N SER A 63 -8.22 -61.98 46.21
CA SER A 63 -8.16 -60.76 47.02
C SER A 63 -6.92 -59.93 46.70
N GLU A 64 -5.76 -60.56 46.53
CA GLU A 64 -4.52 -59.90 46.08
C GLU A 64 -4.67 -59.33 44.65
N GLN A 65 -5.23 -60.09 43.71
CA GLN A 65 -5.48 -59.61 42.34
C GLN A 65 -6.45 -58.42 42.30
N LEU A 66 -7.53 -58.47 43.09
CA LEU A 66 -8.46 -57.35 43.24
C LEU A 66 -7.77 -56.14 43.87
N SER A 67 -6.89 -56.34 44.85
CA SER A 67 -6.09 -55.27 45.46
C SER A 67 -5.17 -54.61 44.44
N VAL A 68 -4.46 -55.41 43.63
CA VAL A 68 -3.58 -54.92 42.56
C VAL A 68 -4.37 -54.16 41.48
N GLU A 69 -5.54 -54.67 41.08
CA GLU A 69 -6.38 -53.95 40.11
C GLU A 69 -6.98 -52.67 40.69
N LYS A 70 -7.33 -52.62 41.98
CA LYS A 70 -7.74 -51.39 42.65
C LYS A 70 -6.61 -50.36 42.67
N GLU A 71 -5.39 -50.78 42.99
CA GLU A 71 -4.22 -49.91 43.02
C GLU A 71 -3.89 -49.38 41.62
N LYS A 72 -3.99 -50.21 40.58
CA LYS A 72 -3.87 -49.76 39.18
C LYS A 72 -4.96 -48.77 38.78
N ASN A 73 -6.20 -49.00 39.19
CA ASN A 73 -7.32 -48.13 38.87
C ASN A 73 -7.21 -46.79 39.61
N GLU A 74 -6.76 -46.79 40.87
CA GLU A 74 -6.39 -45.57 41.60
C GLU A 74 -5.24 -44.84 40.90
N GLY A 75 -4.19 -45.57 40.47
CA GLY A 75 -3.08 -45.01 39.71
C GLY A 75 -3.54 -44.36 38.40
N LEU A 76 -4.42 -45.01 37.64
CA LEU A 76 -4.97 -44.47 36.39
C LEU A 76 -5.85 -43.23 36.67
N ASN A 77 -6.66 -43.27 37.73
CA ASN A 77 -7.51 -42.16 38.13
C ASN A 77 -6.69 -40.93 38.53
N LEU A 78 -5.56 -41.12 39.23
CA LEU A 78 -4.61 -40.05 39.54
C LEU A 78 -3.99 -39.45 38.28
N HIS A 79 -3.60 -40.28 37.30
CA HIS A 79 -3.10 -39.77 36.02
C HIS A 79 -4.16 -38.99 35.24
N LEU A 80 -5.42 -39.44 35.27
CA LEU A 80 -6.53 -38.73 34.65
C LEU A 80 -6.79 -37.38 35.32
N GLN A 81 -6.80 -37.33 36.66
CA GLN A 81 -6.92 -36.08 37.42
C GLN A 81 -5.79 -35.12 37.11
N HIS A 82 -4.56 -35.61 37.04
CA HIS A 82 -3.41 -34.79 36.67
C HIS A 82 -3.53 -34.26 35.23
N PHE A 83 -4.00 -35.06 34.28
CA PHE A 83 -4.27 -34.59 32.92
C PHE A 83 -5.37 -33.52 32.89
N CYS A 84 -6.47 -33.72 33.63
CA CYS A 84 -7.53 -32.73 33.77
C CYS A 84 -6.99 -31.40 34.33
N GLN A 85 -6.18 -31.44 35.40
CA GLN A 85 -5.54 -30.24 35.95
C GLN A 85 -4.65 -29.54 34.92
N GLN A 86 -3.82 -30.27 34.17
CA GLN A 86 -3.01 -29.66 33.13
C GLN A 86 -3.83 -29.01 32.01
N VAL A 87 -4.98 -29.60 31.66
CA VAL A 87 -5.90 -29.02 30.68
C VAL A 87 -6.58 -27.76 31.24
N GLU A 88 -7.01 -27.81 32.51
CA GLU A 88 -7.61 -26.68 33.23
C GLU A 88 -6.62 -25.51 33.40
N GLU A 89 -5.35 -25.78 33.67
CA GLU A 89 -4.30 -24.76 33.75
C GLU A 89 -3.97 -24.12 32.39
N LYS A 90 -4.02 -24.91 31.31
CA LYS A 90 -3.73 -24.41 29.95
C LYS A 90 -4.90 -23.67 29.31
N ALA A 91 -6.14 -23.97 29.71
CA ALA A 91 -7.33 -23.31 29.20
C ALA A 91 -7.29 -21.76 29.31
N PRO A 92 -6.97 -21.14 30.47
CA PRO A 92 -6.91 -19.68 30.60
C PRO A 92 -5.73 -19.07 29.83
N LEU A 93 -4.61 -19.78 29.69
CA LEU A 93 -3.47 -19.34 28.89
C LEU A 93 -3.84 -19.22 27.40
N LEU A 94 -4.54 -20.23 26.86
CA LEU A 94 -5.07 -20.20 25.50
C LEU A 94 -6.11 -19.10 25.31
N GLN A 95 -6.97 -18.87 26.31
CA GLN A 95 -7.97 -17.81 26.28
C GLN A 95 -7.29 -16.42 26.22
N LYS A 96 -6.32 -16.18 27.09
CA LYS A 96 -5.55 -14.93 27.12
C LYS A 96 -4.79 -14.71 25.82
N GLN A 97 -4.16 -15.75 25.27
CA GLN A 97 -3.48 -15.68 23.97
C GLN A 97 -4.44 -15.32 22.84
N LYS A 98 -5.66 -15.87 22.84
CA LYS A 98 -6.70 -15.50 21.85
C LYS A 98 -7.11 -14.04 22.00
N GLU A 99 -7.32 -13.56 23.23
CA GLU A 99 -7.68 -12.16 23.49
C GLU A 99 -6.57 -11.19 23.03
N GLU A 100 -5.31 -11.50 23.36
CA GLU A 100 -4.16 -10.71 22.91
C GLU A 100 -4.02 -10.72 21.38
N TYR A 101 -4.25 -11.88 20.74
CA TYR A 101 -4.25 -11.99 19.29
C TYR A 101 -5.34 -11.14 18.64
N VAL A 102 -6.58 -11.21 19.16
CA VAL A 102 -7.69 -10.37 18.68
C VAL A 102 -7.36 -8.89 18.83
N GLN A 103 -6.84 -8.46 19.99
CA GLN A 103 -6.42 -7.08 20.19
C GLN A 103 -5.30 -6.64 19.25
N ALA A 104 -4.35 -7.53 18.95
CA ALA A 104 -3.28 -7.24 18.01
C ALA A 104 -3.82 -7.08 16.59
N VAL A 105 -4.74 -7.95 16.16
CA VAL A 105 -5.42 -7.87 14.86
C VAL A 105 -6.22 -6.57 14.76
N ASP A 106 -6.94 -6.17 15.81
CA ASP A 106 -7.70 -4.91 15.83
C ASP A 106 -6.78 -3.68 15.70
N LYS A 107 -5.63 -3.68 16.37
CA LYS A 107 -4.62 -2.62 16.24
C LYS A 107 -4.04 -2.56 14.82
N VAL A 108 -3.73 -3.70 14.22
CA VAL A 108 -3.25 -3.77 12.83
C VAL A 108 -4.31 -3.22 11.87
N ASN A 109 -5.57 -3.61 12.05
CA ASN A 109 -6.69 -3.09 11.25
C ASN A 109 -6.88 -1.58 11.44
N GLN A 110 -6.72 -1.06 12.66
CA GLN A 110 -6.80 0.38 12.92
C GLN A 110 -5.67 1.13 12.22
N MET A 111 -4.42 0.64 12.33
CA MET A 111 -3.28 1.24 11.64
C MET A 111 -3.44 1.16 10.11
N ALA A 112 -3.97 0.07 9.57
CA ALA A 112 -4.26 -0.06 8.14
C ALA A 112 -5.27 1.00 7.68
N ARG A 113 -6.37 1.19 8.42
CA ARG A 113 -7.35 2.25 8.13
C ARG A 113 -6.72 3.64 8.19
N GLN A 114 -5.87 3.90 9.18
CA GLN A 114 -5.15 5.18 9.30
C GLN A 114 -4.22 5.40 8.10
N LEU A 115 -3.51 4.37 7.66
CA LEU A 115 -2.67 4.42 6.47
C LEU A 115 -3.50 4.71 5.22
N ASP A 116 -4.63 4.01 5.03
CA ASP A 116 -5.54 4.24 3.90
C ASP A 116 -6.06 5.68 3.88
N THR A 117 -6.48 6.21 5.03
CA THR A 117 -6.93 7.61 5.12
C THR A 117 -5.81 8.60 4.81
N ALA A 118 -4.60 8.36 5.31
CA ALA A 118 -3.44 9.21 5.03
C ALA A 118 -3.03 9.16 3.55
N MET A 119 -3.14 7.99 2.91
CA MET A 119 -2.90 7.84 1.48
C MET A 119 -3.93 8.62 0.65
N LEU A 120 -5.23 8.50 0.96
CA LEU A 120 -6.28 9.25 0.28
C LEU A 120 -6.14 10.77 0.46
N GLU A 121 -5.78 11.22 1.66
CA GLU A 121 -5.52 12.64 1.91
C GLU A 121 -4.30 13.13 1.12
N SER A 122 -3.22 12.35 1.08
CA SER A 122 -2.02 12.66 0.29
C SER A 122 -2.35 12.79 -1.21
N GLU A 123 -3.13 11.86 -1.75
CA GLU A 123 -3.59 11.92 -3.14
C GLU A 123 -4.48 13.14 -3.41
N ARG A 124 -5.43 13.44 -2.52
CA ARG A 124 -6.27 14.64 -2.62
C ARG A 124 -5.43 15.92 -2.63
N MET A 125 -4.44 16.01 -1.73
CA MET A 125 -3.53 17.15 -1.66
C MET A 125 -2.65 17.26 -2.90
N ARG A 126 -2.19 16.13 -3.46
CA ARG A 126 -1.43 16.09 -4.72
C ARG A 126 -2.27 16.60 -5.88
N LEU A 127 -3.51 16.12 -6.04
CA LEU A 127 -4.41 16.55 -7.12
C LEU A 127 -4.74 18.04 -6.99
N SER A 128 -5.03 18.53 -5.79
CA SER A 128 -5.25 19.97 -5.56
C SER A 128 -4.01 20.81 -5.86
N ALA A 129 -2.81 20.33 -5.53
CA ALA A 129 -1.57 21.01 -5.87
C ALA A 129 -1.33 21.04 -7.39
N GLU A 130 -1.62 19.95 -8.10
CA GLU A 130 -1.55 19.89 -9.56
C GLU A 130 -2.54 20.85 -10.23
N GLU A 131 -3.78 20.91 -9.75
CA GLU A 131 -4.81 21.83 -10.24
C GLU A 131 -4.40 23.30 -9.99
N ASN A 132 -3.94 23.62 -8.79
CA ASN A 132 -3.43 24.95 -8.47
C ASN A 132 -2.22 25.33 -9.33
N ASN A 133 -1.31 24.39 -9.59
CA ASN A 133 -0.18 24.60 -10.49
C ASN A 133 -0.62 24.87 -11.93
N ARG A 134 -1.62 24.14 -12.44
CA ARG A 134 -2.22 24.40 -13.77
C ARG A 134 -2.81 25.80 -13.82
N ARG A 135 -3.62 26.17 -12.83
CA ARG A 135 -4.22 27.51 -12.73
C ARG A 135 -3.17 28.61 -12.62
N CYS A 136 -2.08 28.39 -11.88
CA CYS A 136 -0.97 29.33 -11.80
C CYS A 136 -0.23 29.47 -13.14
N ALA A 137 -0.07 28.38 -13.89
CA ALA A 137 0.54 28.43 -15.22
C ALA A 137 -0.34 29.20 -16.22
N GLU A 138 -1.66 28.99 -16.17
CA GLU A 138 -2.64 29.74 -16.97
C GLU A 138 -2.60 31.23 -16.65
N LEU A 139 -2.71 31.59 -15.37
CA LEU A 139 -2.65 32.99 -14.93
C LEU A 139 -1.31 33.65 -15.27
N ARG A 140 -0.18 32.93 -15.18
CA ARG A 140 1.13 33.45 -15.61
C ARG A 140 1.18 33.74 -17.11
N ARG A 141 0.63 32.85 -17.94
CA ARG A 141 0.54 33.06 -19.40
C ARG A 141 -0.35 34.24 -19.73
N GLU A 142 -1.50 34.36 -19.06
CA GLU A 142 -2.40 35.48 -19.24
C GLU A 142 -1.79 36.80 -18.79
N ASN A 143 -1.10 36.83 -17.65
CA ASN A 143 -0.41 38.02 -17.17
C ASN A 143 0.67 38.47 -18.15
N LYS A 144 1.46 37.54 -18.69
CA LYS A 144 2.44 37.84 -19.75
C LYS A 144 1.77 38.42 -21.01
N ARG A 145 0.64 37.85 -21.42
CA ARG A 145 -0.15 38.37 -22.56
C ARG A 145 -0.65 39.79 -22.30
N LEU A 146 -1.22 40.05 -21.12
CA LEU A 146 -1.72 41.38 -20.73
C LEU A 146 -0.59 42.42 -20.64
N GLN A 147 0.58 42.03 -20.11
CA GLN A 147 1.76 42.89 -20.09
C GLN A 147 2.22 43.27 -21.50
N GLN A 148 2.25 42.30 -22.42
CA GLN A 148 2.57 42.54 -23.82
C GLN A 148 1.54 43.49 -24.47
N GLN A 149 0.25 43.23 -24.30
CA GLN A 149 -0.81 44.12 -24.77
C GLN A 149 -0.69 45.55 -24.21
N GLY A 150 -0.34 45.69 -22.93
CA GLY A 150 -0.10 47.00 -22.32
C GLY A 150 1.13 47.71 -22.89
N HIS A 151 2.20 46.97 -23.19
CA HIS A 151 3.39 47.51 -23.86
C HIS A 151 3.05 47.99 -25.27
N ASP A 152 2.38 47.15 -26.05
CA ASP A 152 1.95 47.41 -27.42
C ASP A 152 1.02 48.64 -27.50
N LEU A 153 0.02 48.73 -26.62
CA LEU A 153 -0.86 49.89 -26.53
C LEU A 153 -0.09 51.15 -26.12
N GLY A 154 0.87 51.02 -25.20
CA GLY A 154 1.75 52.13 -24.81
C GLY A 154 2.60 52.64 -25.97
N GLN A 155 3.12 51.74 -26.83
CA GLN A 155 3.84 52.10 -28.05
C GLN A 155 2.92 52.81 -29.06
N GLN A 156 1.70 52.32 -29.28
CA GLN A 156 0.70 52.98 -30.14
C GLN A 156 0.42 54.42 -29.68
N VAL A 157 0.16 54.61 -28.38
CA VAL A 157 -0.12 55.93 -27.81
C VAL A 157 1.08 56.86 -27.97
N ARG A 158 2.31 56.37 -27.76
CA ARG A 158 3.54 57.17 -27.97
C ARG A 158 3.71 57.61 -29.42
N MET A 159 3.47 56.70 -30.38
CA MET A 159 3.56 57.01 -31.81
C MET A 159 2.50 58.03 -32.25
N LEU A 160 1.25 57.85 -31.83
CA LEU A 160 0.17 58.80 -32.12
C LEU A 160 0.38 60.18 -31.49
N LEU A 161 0.89 60.22 -30.25
CA LEU A 161 1.25 61.49 -29.59
C LEU A 161 2.38 62.20 -30.33
N ARG A 162 3.38 61.45 -30.82
CA ARG A 162 4.48 61.99 -31.59
C ARG A 162 3.98 62.67 -32.87
N GLU A 163 3.12 62.03 -33.64
CA GLU A 163 2.57 62.62 -34.87
C GLU A 163 1.66 63.82 -34.60
N LEU A 164 0.93 63.80 -33.48
CA LEU A 164 0.18 64.98 -33.02
C LEU A 164 1.11 66.15 -32.68
N GLU A 165 2.30 65.91 -32.12
CA GLU A 165 3.28 66.96 -31.87
C GLU A 165 3.99 67.43 -33.14
N GLU A 166 4.34 66.51 -34.05
CA GLU A 166 4.95 66.82 -35.35
C GLU A 166 3.99 67.62 -36.25
N SER A 167 2.70 67.27 -36.28
CA SER A 167 1.66 68.03 -37.01
C SER A 167 1.37 69.41 -36.42
N ARG A 168 1.68 69.63 -35.14
CA ARG A 168 1.64 70.94 -34.47
C ARG A 168 2.91 71.77 -34.69
N GLY A 169 3.89 71.27 -35.46
CA GLY A 169 5.12 71.96 -35.80
C GLY A 169 6.24 71.84 -34.75
N ARG A 170 6.10 70.93 -33.78
CA ARG A 170 7.14 70.63 -32.79
C ARG A 170 7.96 69.43 -33.29
N VAL A 171 9.26 69.61 -33.50
CA VAL A 171 10.13 68.49 -33.89
C VAL A 171 10.47 67.68 -32.64
N VAL A 172 9.89 66.49 -32.53
CA VAL A 172 10.23 65.51 -31.50
C VAL A 172 11.39 64.67 -32.02
N ARG A 173 12.62 64.95 -31.56
CA ARG A 173 13.77 64.09 -31.84
C ARG A 173 13.73 62.88 -30.92
N MET A 174 13.82 61.69 -31.50
CA MET A 174 14.02 60.45 -30.75
C MET A 174 15.51 60.23 -30.50
N ASP A 175 15.86 59.83 -29.28
CA ASP A 175 17.11 59.14 -29.01
C ASP A 175 16.99 57.74 -29.64
N ASP A 176 17.53 57.59 -30.84
CA ASP A 176 17.55 56.39 -31.68
C ASP A 176 18.45 55.26 -31.12
N GLU A 177 18.64 55.17 -29.80
CA GLU A 177 19.50 54.14 -29.20
C GLU A 177 18.85 52.75 -29.12
N MET A 178 17.58 52.59 -29.50
CA MET A 178 16.88 51.30 -29.43
C MET A 178 16.70 50.59 -30.79
N VAL A 179 17.21 51.17 -31.89
CA VAL A 179 16.86 50.69 -33.26
C VAL A 179 18.05 50.08 -34.03
N ALA A 180 19.27 50.08 -33.50
CA ALA A 180 20.43 49.58 -34.26
C ALA A 180 21.34 48.67 -33.43
N SER A 181 20.92 47.42 -33.20
CA SER A 181 21.83 46.28 -32.98
C SER A 181 21.06 44.99 -32.65
N SER A 182 20.78 44.18 -33.66
CA SER A 182 20.96 42.71 -33.66
C SER A 182 19.99 42.07 -34.65
N ASP A 183 20.54 41.46 -35.71
CA ASP A 183 19.88 40.65 -36.74
C ASP A 183 19.28 39.33 -36.19
N THR A 184 18.54 39.39 -35.09
CA THR A 184 17.66 38.30 -34.64
C THR A 184 16.26 38.86 -34.43
N ALA A 185 15.56 39.06 -35.55
CA ALA A 185 14.18 39.51 -35.59
C ALA A 185 13.28 38.56 -34.79
N ASN A 186 13.02 38.90 -33.53
CA ASN A 186 12.04 38.23 -32.71
C ASN A 186 10.68 38.52 -33.35
N THR A 187 9.96 37.50 -33.79
CA THR A 187 8.69 37.66 -34.53
C THR A 187 7.70 38.54 -33.77
N SER A 188 7.77 38.50 -32.43
CA SER A 188 7.01 39.35 -31.52
C SER A 188 7.34 40.86 -31.64
N GLN A 189 8.61 41.24 -31.79
CA GLN A 189 9.01 42.64 -31.98
C GLN A 189 8.58 43.17 -33.35
N VAL A 190 8.73 42.36 -34.40
CA VAL A 190 8.28 42.73 -35.75
C VAL A 190 6.75 42.95 -35.80
N ILE A 191 5.97 42.20 -35.01
CA ILE A 191 4.53 42.37 -34.86
C ILE A 191 4.20 43.68 -34.13
N SER A 192 4.84 43.94 -32.99
CA SER A 192 4.65 45.18 -32.21
C SER A 192 4.98 46.43 -33.03
N ASP A 193 6.08 46.40 -33.79
CA ASP A 193 6.54 47.58 -34.53
C ASP A 193 5.72 47.81 -35.81
N ASN A 194 5.42 46.76 -36.60
CA ASN A 194 4.89 46.95 -37.96
C ASN A 194 3.40 46.63 -38.13
N LEU A 195 2.79 45.84 -37.25
CA LEU A 195 1.36 45.48 -37.33
C LEU A 195 0.50 46.19 -36.29
N ILE A 196 1.11 46.75 -35.24
CA ILE A 196 0.41 47.33 -34.10
C ILE A 196 0.53 48.86 -34.08
N THR A 197 1.65 49.48 -34.47
CA THR A 197 1.77 50.95 -34.52
C THR A 197 1.30 51.51 -35.88
N PHE A 198 0.54 52.61 -35.87
CA PHE A 198 0.02 53.28 -37.08
C PHE A 198 0.10 54.78 -36.94
N ARG A 199 0.26 55.48 -38.09
CA ARG A 199 0.42 56.94 -38.11
C ARG A 199 -0.82 57.74 -38.52
N SER A 200 -1.74 57.07 -39.20
CA SER A 200 -2.95 57.67 -39.75
C SER A 200 -4.08 56.65 -39.80
N ILE A 201 -5.32 57.13 -39.97
CA ILE A 201 -6.48 56.25 -40.12
C ILE A 201 -6.34 55.37 -41.37
N GLU A 202 -5.73 55.87 -42.44
CA GLU A 202 -5.49 55.11 -43.67
C GLU A 202 -4.47 53.98 -43.45
N GLU A 203 -3.39 54.23 -42.70
CA GLU A 203 -2.43 53.20 -42.33
C GLU A 203 -3.04 52.14 -41.40
N LEU A 204 -3.86 52.57 -40.44
CA LEU A 204 -4.60 51.66 -39.56
C LEU A 204 -5.56 50.76 -40.36
N GLN A 205 -6.24 51.30 -41.37
CA GLN A 205 -7.10 50.53 -42.26
C GLN A 205 -6.30 49.49 -43.05
N GLN A 206 -5.15 49.87 -43.63
CA GLN A 206 -4.28 48.93 -44.34
C GLN A 206 -3.70 47.84 -43.42
N GLN A 207 -3.32 48.19 -42.19
CA GLN A 207 -2.85 47.22 -41.21
C GLN A 207 -3.96 46.27 -40.74
N ASN A 208 -5.17 46.78 -40.51
CA ASN A 208 -6.33 45.94 -40.18
C ASN A 208 -6.67 44.98 -41.32
N GLU A 209 -6.58 45.42 -42.58
CA GLU A 209 -6.79 44.53 -43.73
C GLU A 209 -5.74 43.40 -43.77
N ARG A 210 -4.47 43.72 -43.57
CA ARG A 210 -3.38 42.72 -43.47
C ARG A 210 -3.55 41.79 -42.28
N LEU A 211 -3.94 42.31 -41.11
CA LEU A 211 -4.21 41.51 -39.90
C LEU A 211 -5.36 40.54 -40.12
N VAL A 212 -6.46 40.98 -40.73
CA VAL A 212 -7.60 40.11 -41.02
C VAL A 212 -7.22 39.00 -42.00
N GLN A 213 -6.40 39.28 -43.01
CA GLN A 213 -5.88 38.26 -43.93
C GLN A 213 -5.02 37.22 -43.18
N VAL A 214 -4.05 37.68 -42.37
CA VAL A 214 -3.19 36.78 -41.59
C VAL A 214 -3.99 35.96 -40.58
N VAL A 215 -5.01 36.52 -39.94
CA VAL A 215 -5.89 35.80 -39.01
C VAL A 215 -6.69 34.72 -39.73
N ARG A 216 -7.20 34.98 -40.94
CA ARG A 216 -7.89 33.96 -41.74
C ARG A 216 -6.93 32.84 -42.16
N ASP A 217 -5.76 33.18 -42.69
CA ASP A 217 -4.74 32.21 -43.11
C ASP A 217 -4.24 31.34 -41.93
N LEU A 218 -4.04 31.95 -40.75
CA LEU A 218 -3.68 31.21 -39.53
C LEU A 218 -4.84 30.35 -39.03
N GLY A 219 -6.08 30.84 -39.13
CA GLY A 219 -7.28 30.06 -38.81
C GLY A 219 -7.40 28.80 -39.67
N GLU A 220 -7.26 28.94 -40.99
CA GLU A 220 -7.29 27.81 -41.93
C GLU A 220 -6.15 26.81 -41.67
N LYS A 221 -4.94 27.30 -41.38
CA LYS A 221 -3.80 26.44 -41.02
C LYS A 221 -4.04 25.70 -39.71
N CYS A 222 -4.52 26.38 -38.67
CA CYS A 222 -4.83 25.76 -37.39
C CYS A 222 -5.94 24.70 -37.51
N GLU A 223 -7.01 24.98 -38.27
CA GLU A 223 -8.06 24.01 -38.55
C GLU A 223 -7.53 22.81 -39.34
N ALA A 224 -6.64 23.03 -40.32
CA ALA A 224 -6.00 21.96 -41.06
C ALA A 224 -5.13 21.08 -40.16
N ASP A 225 -4.29 21.68 -39.31
CA ASP A 225 -3.41 20.99 -38.37
C ASP A 225 -4.19 20.24 -37.28
N GLU A 226 -5.29 20.80 -36.78
CA GLU A 226 -6.18 20.10 -35.84
C GLU A 226 -6.87 18.91 -36.51
N ASN A 227 -7.33 19.08 -37.75
CA ASN A 227 -7.93 18.00 -38.52
C ASN A 227 -6.93 16.88 -38.86
N THR A 228 -5.65 17.17 -39.12
CA THR A 228 -4.63 16.12 -39.33
C THR A 228 -4.31 15.42 -38.01
N ALA A 229 -4.07 16.16 -36.92
CA ALA A 229 -3.76 15.58 -35.62
C ALA A 229 -4.91 14.72 -35.05
N THR A 230 -6.16 15.14 -35.24
CA THR A 230 -7.34 14.34 -34.85
C THR A 230 -7.47 13.07 -35.69
N ARG A 231 -7.22 13.15 -37.00
CA ARG A 231 -7.20 11.97 -37.90
C ARG A 231 -6.09 11.00 -37.51
N GLU A 232 -4.88 11.47 -37.23
CA GLU A 232 -3.75 10.66 -36.80
C GLU A 232 -4.05 9.94 -35.48
N LYS A 233 -4.47 10.67 -34.44
CA LYS A 233 -4.86 10.06 -33.16
C LYS A 233 -6.00 9.05 -33.30
N THR A 234 -6.99 9.36 -34.14
CA THR A 234 -8.10 8.43 -34.41
C THR A 234 -7.59 7.17 -35.10
N ALA A 235 -6.65 7.29 -36.03
CA ALA A 235 -6.03 6.14 -36.71
C ALA A 235 -5.17 5.31 -35.73
N GLU A 236 -4.38 5.93 -34.87
CA GLU A 236 -3.59 5.26 -33.83
C GLU A 236 -4.47 4.49 -32.84
N LEU A 237 -5.54 5.13 -32.34
CA LEU A 237 -6.49 4.49 -31.42
C LEU A 237 -7.20 3.30 -32.10
N LYS A 238 -7.59 3.43 -33.36
CA LYS A 238 -8.17 2.31 -34.14
C LYS A 238 -7.17 1.16 -34.27
N GLN A 239 -5.90 1.45 -34.56
CA GLN A 239 -4.86 0.43 -34.68
C GLN A 239 -4.60 -0.28 -33.33
N GLN A 240 -4.58 0.46 -32.22
CA GLN A 240 -4.43 -0.13 -30.88
C GLN A 240 -5.63 -1.01 -30.51
N LEU A 241 -6.84 -0.57 -30.83
CA LEU A 241 -8.06 -1.35 -30.64
C LEU A 241 -8.03 -2.64 -31.46
N GLU A 242 -7.63 -2.58 -32.72
CA GLU A 242 -7.50 -3.75 -33.60
C GLU A 242 -6.47 -4.76 -33.06
N LYS A 243 -5.31 -4.28 -32.59
CA LYS A 243 -4.31 -5.13 -31.93
C LYS A 243 -4.85 -5.80 -30.67
N ALA A 244 -5.51 -5.04 -29.79
CA ALA A 244 -6.08 -5.57 -28.55
C ALA A 244 -7.21 -6.60 -28.82
N LEU A 245 -8.03 -6.37 -29.86
CA LEU A 245 -9.03 -7.32 -30.31
C LEU A 245 -8.38 -8.61 -30.84
N GLY A 246 -7.30 -8.50 -31.62
CA GLY A 246 -6.53 -9.66 -32.09
C GLY A 246 -5.94 -10.47 -30.94
N GLU A 247 -5.31 -9.83 -29.96
CA GLU A 247 -4.78 -10.49 -28.76
C GLU A 247 -5.89 -11.19 -27.95
N LEU A 248 -7.05 -10.54 -27.80
CA LEU A 248 -8.21 -11.15 -27.14
C LEU A 248 -8.74 -12.38 -27.90
N GLU A 249 -8.70 -12.35 -29.21
CA GLU A 249 -9.11 -13.47 -30.06
C GLU A 249 -8.12 -14.64 -29.96
N GLU A 250 -6.81 -14.36 -29.92
CA GLU A 250 -5.77 -15.36 -29.65
C GLU A 250 -5.89 -15.99 -28.25
N LEU A 251 -6.16 -15.17 -27.22
CA LEU A 251 -6.39 -15.65 -25.86
C LEU A 251 -7.69 -16.46 -25.77
N ARG A 252 -8.76 -16.04 -26.45
CA ARG A 252 -10.00 -16.84 -26.56
C ARG A 252 -9.73 -18.18 -27.23
N GLY A 253 -9.01 -18.19 -28.35
CA GLY A 253 -8.63 -19.42 -29.04
C GLY A 253 -7.74 -20.33 -28.19
N SER A 254 -6.85 -19.76 -27.38
CA SER A 254 -6.00 -20.52 -26.46
C SER A 254 -6.80 -21.11 -25.29
N ARG A 255 -7.70 -20.34 -24.68
CA ARG A 255 -8.62 -20.84 -23.65
C ARG A 255 -9.52 -21.95 -24.22
N GLN A 256 -9.99 -21.82 -25.45
CA GLN A 256 -10.80 -22.85 -26.11
C GLN A 256 -10.00 -24.15 -26.28
N ARG A 257 -8.76 -24.08 -26.77
CA ARG A 257 -7.85 -25.23 -26.88
C ARG A 257 -7.56 -25.88 -25.52
N GLU A 258 -7.32 -25.08 -24.48
CA GLU A 258 -7.13 -25.58 -23.11
C GLU A 258 -8.40 -26.25 -22.57
N ALA A 259 -9.58 -25.69 -22.82
CA ALA A 259 -10.85 -26.27 -22.41
C ALA A 259 -11.08 -27.63 -23.09
N GLU A 260 -10.81 -27.75 -24.39
CA GLU A 260 -10.89 -29.01 -25.13
C GLU A 260 -9.89 -30.05 -24.58
N MET A 261 -8.67 -29.63 -24.25
CA MET A 261 -7.66 -30.49 -23.62
C MET A 261 -8.13 -31.00 -22.25
N VAL A 262 -8.63 -30.12 -21.38
CA VAL A 262 -9.17 -30.48 -20.06
C VAL A 262 -10.37 -31.43 -20.22
N GLU A 263 -11.26 -31.17 -21.16
CA GLU A 263 -12.40 -32.03 -21.43
C GLU A 263 -11.94 -33.44 -21.89
N SER A 264 -10.88 -33.52 -22.69
CA SER A 264 -10.27 -34.80 -23.07
C SER A 264 -9.69 -35.57 -21.86
N ILE A 265 -9.02 -34.87 -20.93
CA ILE A 265 -8.49 -35.45 -19.69
C ILE A 265 -9.61 -35.92 -18.79
N VAL A 266 -10.70 -35.16 -18.67
CA VAL A 266 -11.89 -35.54 -17.91
C VAL A 266 -12.54 -36.80 -18.50
N ARG A 267 -12.70 -36.87 -19.84
CA ARG A 267 -13.18 -38.08 -20.51
C ARG A 267 -12.28 -39.29 -20.25
N GLN A 268 -10.95 -39.12 -20.32
CA GLN A 268 -10.00 -40.18 -19.99
C GLN A 268 -10.12 -40.63 -18.53
N ARG A 269 -10.14 -39.68 -17.58
CA ARG A 269 -10.32 -39.95 -16.15
C ARG A 269 -11.61 -40.72 -15.90
N ASP A 270 -12.72 -40.30 -16.50
CA ASP A 270 -14.02 -40.93 -16.30
C ASP A 270 -14.07 -42.33 -16.92
N MET A 271 -13.43 -42.53 -18.08
CA MET A 271 -13.26 -43.85 -18.67
C MET A 271 -12.42 -44.78 -17.78
N TYR A 272 -11.30 -44.31 -17.23
CA TYR A 272 -10.50 -45.07 -16.27
C TYR A 272 -11.26 -45.36 -14.97
N ARG A 273 -12.04 -44.40 -14.47
CA ARG A 273 -12.88 -44.58 -13.29
C ARG A 273 -13.90 -45.69 -13.52
N VAL A 274 -14.57 -45.70 -14.68
CA VAL A 274 -15.53 -46.75 -15.06
C VAL A 274 -14.84 -48.11 -15.16
N LEU A 275 -13.71 -48.21 -15.86
CA LEU A 275 -12.93 -49.46 -15.96
C LEU A 275 -12.49 -49.98 -14.59
N TYR A 276 -12.10 -49.08 -13.68
CA TYR A 276 -11.71 -49.44 -12.32
C TYR A 276 -12.91 -49.97 -11.52
N THR A 277 -14.07 -49.32 -11.61
CA THR A 277 -15.31 -49.78 -10.95
C THR A 277 -15.84 -51.10 -11.54
N GLN A 278 -15.69 -51.32 -12.85
CA GLN A 278 -16.14 -52.52 -13.54
C GLN A 278 -15.23 -53.73 -13.28
N SER A 279 -13.97 -53.47 -12.89
CA SER A 279 -12.98 -54.49 -12.50
C SER A 279 -13.09 -54.96 -11.04
N GLY A 280 -14.13 -54.54 -10.30
CA GLY A 280 -14.52 -55.15 -9.02
C GLY A 280 -13.71 -54.75 -7.77
N ALA A 281 -12.96 -53.65 -7.78
CA ALA A 281 -12.28 -53.14 -6.59
C ALA A 281 -13.21 -52.24 -5.75
N SER A 282 -13.71 -52.77 -4.63
CA SER A 282 -14.44 -52.02 -3.59
C SER A 282 -13.59 -50.88 -2.99
N PRO A 283 -14.16 -49.72 -2.62
CA PRO A 283 -13.38 -48.58 -2.14
C PRO A 283 -12.97 -48.76 -0.67
N LEU A 284 -11.66 -48.78 -0.38
CA LEU A 284 -11.12 -48.62 0.97
C LEU A 284 -11.07 -47.13 1.37
N PRO A 285 -11.34 -46.80 2.64
CA PRO A 285 -11.22 -45.44 3.14
C PRO A 285 -9.76 -45.02 3.30
N SER A 286 -9.54 -43.79 2.88
CA SER A 286 -8.33 -42.99 2.88
C SER A 286 -7.67 -42.81 4.25
N ASN A 287 -6.39 -43.19 4.36
CA ASN A 287 -5.44 -42.48 5.22
C ASN A 287 -3.97 -42.85 4.92
N ILE A 288 -3.29 -42.13 4.00
CA ILE A 288 -1.81 -42.08 3.96
C ILE A 288 -1.36 -40.71 3.42
N PRO A 289 -0.44 -40.00 4.09
CA PRO A 289 0.16 -38.78 3.57
C PRO A 289 1.23 -39.09 2.52
N THR A 290 1.19 -38.27 1.48
CA THR A 290 2.14 -38.00 0.40
C THR A 290 3.63 -38.26 0.67
N SER A 291 4.24 -39.07 -0.20
CA SER A 291 5.55 -38.76 -0.79
C SER A 291 5.75 -39.43 -2.16
N THR A 292 6.06 -38.59 -3.15
CA THR A 292 6.71 -38.82 -4.47
C THR A 292 6.00 -39.59 -5.60
N PRO A 293 5.86 -38.99 -6.80
CA PRO A 293 5.62 -39.72 -8.03
C PRO A 293 6.95 -40.07 -8.71
N ALA A 294 7.11 -41.34 -9.08
CA ALA A 294 8.07 -41.79 -10.07
C ALA A 294 7.36 -41.84 -11.43
N SER A 295 7.87 -41.09 -12.40
CA SER A 295 7.46 -41.17 -13.81
C SER A 295 8.31 -42.19 -14.54
N ALA A 296 7.63 -43.02 -15.33
CA ALA A 296 8.17 -44.05 -16.21
C ALA A 296 9.05 -43.47 -17.34
N LEU A 297 9.95 -44.30 -17.89
CA LEU A 297 9.94 -44.78 -19.28
C LEU A 297 11.31 -45.33 -19.72
N GLY A 298 11.30 -46.48 -20.39
CA GLY A 298 12.26 -46.81 -21.45
C GLY A 298 13.07 -48.10 -21.26
N ALA A 299 12.56 -49.24 -21.73
CA ALA A 299 13.15 -50.02 -22.84
C ALA A 299 12.57 -51.44 -22.91
N SER A 300 12.26 -51.82 -24.15
CA SER A 300 11.61 -53.06 -24.61
C SER A 300 12.51 -54.32 -24.55
N PRO A 301 11.92 -55.53 -24.79
CA PRO A 301 12.41 -56.82 -24.32
C PRO A 301 12.97 -57.73 -25.44
N ILE A 302 13.84 -58.69 -25.10
CA ILE A 302 14.06 -59.93 -25.90
C ILE A 302 14.36 -61.11 -24.96
N LEU A 303 13.39 -62.03 -24.84
CA LEU A 303 13.57 -63.46 -24.51
C LEU A 303 14.07 -64.21 -25.78
N PRO A 304 14.54 -65.49 -25.78
CA PRO A 304 14.19 -66.56 -24.82
C PRO A 304 15.25 -67.66 -24.53
N ARG A 305 14.85 -68.56 -23.62
CA ARG A 305 14.84 -70.04 -23.78
C ARG A 305 15.98 -70.90 -23.20
N SER A 306 15.55 -71.63 -22.17
CA SER A 306 15.94 -72.97 -21.73
C SER A 306 16.51 -73.94 -22.79
N LYS A 307 17.45 -74.79 -22.38
CA LYS A 307 17.33 -76.27 -22.47
C LYS A 307 18.38 -76.99 -21.62
N LYS A 308 17.92 -78.02 -20.91
CA LYS A 308 18.70 -79.07 -20.24
C LYS A 308 19.37 -79.98 -21.27
N THR A 309 20.58 -80.47 -20.99
CA THR A 309 21.06 -81.83 -21.34
C THR A 309 22.27 -82.22 -20.46
N PRO A 310 22.40 -83.48 -19.99
CA PRO A 310 23.45 -83.92 -19.08
C PRO A 310 24.50 -84.89 -19.69
N LEU A 311 25.66 -84.97 -19.02
CA LEU A 311 26.72 -86.00 -19.01
C LEU A 311 27.54 -86.26 -20.29
N PRO A 312 28.85 -86.56 -20.12
CA PRO A 312 29.29 -87.95 -20.19
C PRO A 312 30.25 -88.41 -19.08
N SER A 313 30.20 -89.72 -18.83
CA SER A 313 31.03 -90.57 -17.97
C SER A 313 32.43 -90.87 -18.54
N PRO A 314 33.41 -91.18 -17.66
CA PRO A 314 34.47 -92.14 -17.96
C PRO A 314 34.36 -93.44 -17.13
N GLN A 315 34.90 -94.51 -17.69
CA GLN A 315 34.75 -95.92 -17.32
C GLN A 315 35.66 -96.39 -16.16
N THR A 316 35.09 -97.27 -15.31
CA THR A 316 35.60 -98.54 -14.70
C THR A 316 37.11 -98.77 -14.49
N PRO A 317 37.55 -99.45 -13.40
CA PRO A 317 37.42 -100.91 -13.32
C PRO A 317 37.06 -101.50 -11.93
N ASN A 318 36.69 -102.78 -12.02
CA ASN A 318 36.12 -103.69 -11.04
C ASN A 318 37.21 -104.41 -10.19
N ILE A 319 36.76 -105.25 -9.23
CA ILE A 319 37.48 -106.30 -8.45
C ILE A 319 37.93 -105.86 -7.03
N PRO A 320 37.87 -106.70 -5.96
CA PRO A 320 36.83 -107.63 -5.49
C PRO A 320 36.47 -107.39 -3.99
N ALA A 321 35.41 -108.05 -3.53
CA ALA A 321 35.04 -108.13 -2.11
C ALA A 321 36.15 -108.78 -1.25
N SER A 322 36.53 -108.11 -0.15
CA SER A 322 37.36 -108.68 0.92
C SER A 322 36.83 -108.25 2.28
N ARG A 323 36.32 -109.23 3.03
CA ARG A 323 36.22 -109.37 4.49
C ARG A 323 36.04 -108.08 5.31
N PHE A 324 34.79 -107.81 5.71
CA PHE A 324 34.50 -106.96 6.86
C PHE A 324 35.02 -107.64 8.13
N SER A 325 36.06 -107.07 8.74
CA SER A 325 36.37 -107.28 10.14
C SER A 325 35.54 -106.27 10.98
N GLN A 326 35.22 -106.63 12.23
CA GLN A 326 34.37 -105.85 13.13
C GLN A 326 34.97 -104.48 13.52
N GLU A 327 36.26 -104.27 13.19
CA GLU A 327 37.06 -103.07 13.50
C GLU A 327 36.96 -102.03 12.36
N ASP A 328 36.89 -102.48 11.11
CA ASP A 328 36.66 -101.62 9.93
C ASP A 328 35.26 -100.98 9.93
N ALA A 329 34.27 -101.68 10.50
CA ALA A 329 32.91 -101.16 10.67
C ALA A 329 32.87 -99.98 11.65
N LYS A 330 33.67 -100.03 12.73
CA LYS A 330 33.80 -98.93 13.70
C LYS A 330 34.53 -97.74 13.12
N ILE A 331 35.62 -97.95 12.38
CA ILE A 331 36.35 -96.85 11.69
C ILE A 331 35.45 -96.22 10.60
N LEU A 332 34.64 -97.01 9.90
CA LEU A 332 33.66 -96.50 8.94
C LEU A 332 32.53 -95.71 9.63
N GLU A 333 32.14 -96.10 10.84
CA GLU A 333 31.13 -95.41 11.64
C GLU A 333 31.67 -94.10 12.23
N ASP A 334 32.89 -94.10 12.76
CA ASP A 334 33.59 -92.90 13.27
C ASP A 334 33.89 -91.90 12.14
N THR A 335 34.30 -92.36 10.95
CA THR A 335 34.51 -91.49 9.78
C THR A 335 33.20 -90.95 9.21
N LYS A 336 32.10 -91.71 9.27
CA LYS A 336 30.76 -91.21 8.95
C LYS A 336 30.26 -90.19 9.99
N ALA A 337 30.53 -90.42 11.27
CA ALA A 337 30.20 -89.49 12.34
C ALA A 337 30.99 -88.18 12.20
N ALA A 338 32.30 -88.26 11.94
CA ALA A 338 33.14 -87.09 11.65
C ALA A 338 32.70 -86.34 10.38
N LEU A 339 32.31 -87.06 9.31
CA LEU A 339 31.71 -86.45 8.12
C LEU A 339 30.36 -85.80 8.41
N SER A 340 29.57 -86.35 9.33
CA SER A 340 28.29 -85.78 9.74
C SER A 340 28.51 -84.50 10.55
N GLN A 341 29.43 -84.51 11.51
CA GLN A 341 29.81 -83.33 12.28
C GLN A 341 30.37 -82.23 11.38
N LEU A 342 31.26 -82.57 10.45
CA LEU A 342 31.81 -81.61 9.49
C LEU A 342 30.72 -81.03 8.58
N LYS A 343 29.75 -81.84 8.14
CA LYS A 343 28.59 -81.35 7.38
C LYS A 343 27.72 -80.40 8.21
N GLU A 344 27.54 -80.69 9.49
CA GLU A 344 26.79 -79.84 10.41
C GLU A 344 27.51 -78.51 10.63
N GLU A 345 28.83 -78.53 10.87
CA GLU A 345 29.69 -77.34 10.97
C GLU A 345 29.73 -76.52 9.68
N PHE A 346 29.78 -77.15 8.50
CA PHE A 346 29.65 -76.44 7.24
C PHE A 346 28.27 -75.83 7.04
N SER A 347 27.22 -76.49 7.54
CA SER A 347 25.86 -75.96 7.49
C SER A 347 25.69 -74.75 8.40
N SER A 348 26.24 -74.79 9.61
CA SER A 348 26.24 -73.67 10.55
C SER A 348 27.09 -72.52 10.02
N TYR A 349 28.30 -72.78 9.52
CA TYR A 349 29.14 -71.75 8.90
C TYR A 349 28.47 -71.09 7.69
N ARG A 350 27.80 -71.87 6.82
CA ARG A 350 27.07 -71.31 5.68
C ARG A 350 25.92 -70.42 6.12
N LYS A 351 25.23 -70.81 7.21
CA LYS A 351 24.15 -70.02 7.81
C LYS A 351 24.69 -68.74 8.44
N GLU A 352 25.71 -68.82 9.30
CA GLU A 352 26.38 -67.67 9.92
C GLU A 352 26.97 -66.70 8.88
N LYS A 353 27.59 -67.22 7.82
CA LYS A 353 28.11 -66.40 6.72
C LYS A 353 26.98 -65.70 5.98
N SER A 354 25.88 -66.39 5.70
CA SER A 354 24.70 -65.80 5.07
C SER A 354 24.06 -64.74 5.96
N GLU A 355 23.97 -64.98 7.27
CA GLU A 355 23.46 -64.02 8.24
C GLU A 355 24.37 -62.80 8.35
N ASN A 356 25.70 -62.99 8.38
CA ASN A 356 26.66 -61.88 8.43
C ASN A 356 26.67 -61.05 7.14
N GLU A 357 26.55 -61.70 5.98
CA GLU A 357 26.40 -61.02 4.68
C GLU A 357 25.07 -60.24 4.61
N SER A 358 23.99 -60.80 5.15
CA SER A 358 22.70 -60.12 5.31
C SER A 358 22.83 -58.89 6.22
N MET A 359 23.45 -59.03 7.39
CA MET A 359 23.65 -57.93 8.34
C MET A 359 24.52 -56.80 7.77
N SER A 360 25.58 -57.14 7.03
CA SER A 360 26.43 -56.17 6.34
C SER A 360 25.69 -55.46 5.21
N SER A 361 24.88 -56.19 4.45
CA SER A 361 24.00 -55.61 3.42
C SER A 361 22.98 -54.65 4.03
N GLU A 362 22.36 -55.01 5.15
CA GLU A 362 21.42 -54.13 5.88
C GLU A 362 22.11 -52.85 6.38
N GLN A 363 23.35 -52.94 6.89
CA GLN A 363 24.10 -51.75 7.30
C GLN A 363 24.46 -50.85 6.11
N LEU A 364 24.89 -51.44 4.99
CA LEU A 364 25.14 -50.68 3.76
C LEU A 364 23.88 -49.98 3.24
N GLU A 365 22.73 -50.64 3.36
CA GLU A 365 21.45 -50.06 2.98
C GLU A 365 21.03 -48.92 3.93
N LYS A 366 21.23 -49.08 5.25
CA LYS A 366 21.05 -47.99 6.23
C LYS A 366 21.91 -46.79 5.92
N PHE A 367 23.22 -46.98 5.69
CA PHE A 367 24.12 -45.87 5.34
C PHE A 367 23.78 -45.23 4.00
N ARG A 368 23.32 -46.01 2.99
CA ARG A 368 22.83 -45.45 1.72
C ARG A 368 21.59 -44.59 1.93
N ASN A 369 20.64 -45.06 2.75
CA ASN A 369 19.43 -44.33 3.08
C ASN A 369 19.75 -43.03 3.82
N GLU A 370 20.59 -43.07 4.86
CA GLU A 370 21.06 -41.88 5.58
C GLU A 370 21.79 -40.90 4.65
N ALA A 371 22.68 -41.39 3.77
CA ALA A 371 23.37 -40.54 2.81
C ALA A 371 22.40 -39.87 1.81
N SER A 372 21.38 -40.60 1.36
CA SER A 372 20.32 -40.05 0.49
C SER A 372 19.49 -38.99 1.22
N GLU A 373 19.15 -39.23 2.49
CA GLU A 373 18.37 -38.31 3.32
C GLU A 373 19.15 -37.02 3.58
N MET A 374 20.45 -37.13 3.87
CA MET A 374 21.34 -35.99 4.05
C MET A 374 21.52 -35.18 2.76
N LYS A 375 21.62 -35.83 1.60
CA LYS A 375 21.63 -35.13 0.30
C LYS A 375 20.32 -34.38 0.04
N LEU A 376 19.18 -34.99 0.36
CA LEU A 376 17.86 -34.36 0.25
C LEU A 376 17.73 -33.14 1.18
N LYS A 377 18.14 -33.27 2.44
CA LYS A 377 18.18 -32.16 3.40
C LYS A 377 19.09 -31.04 2.91
N ASN A 378 20.27 -31.36 2.39
CA ASN A 378 21.21 -30.36 1.86
C ASN A 378 20.63 -29.62 0.64
N ALA A 379 20.03 -30.34 -0.32
CA ALA A 379 19.35 -29.72 -1.45
C ALA A 379 18.19 -28.80 -1.02
N LYS A 380 17.42 -29.22 -0.01
CA LYS A 380 16.33 -28.41 0.56
C LYS A 380 16.85 -27.15 1.26
N LEU A 381 17.89 -27.27 2.08
CA LEU A 381 18.49 -26.12 2.75
C LEU A 381 19.17 -25.16 1.76
N SER A 382 19.84 -25.68 0.74
CA SER A 382 20.48 -24.88 -0.32
C SER A 382 19.46 -24.10 -1.15
N SER A 383 18.37 -24.74 -1.58
CA SER A 383 17.28 -24.04 -2.27
C SER A 383 16.59 -22.99 -1.38
N GLN A 384 16.38 -23.29 -0.09
CA GLN A 384 15.85 -22.32 0.87
C GLN A 384 16.81 -21.12 1.07
N ALA A 385 18.12 -21.37 1.13
CA ALA A 385 19.13 -20.32 1.25
C ALA A 385 19.15 -19.41 0.01
N SER A 386 19.07 -19.98 -1.20
CA SER A 386 18.95 -19.20 -2.44
C SER A 386 17.68 -18.35 -2.44
N PHE A 387 16.54 -18.93 -2.07
CA PHE A 387 15.27 -18.20 -1.98
C PHE A 387 15.33 -17.03 -0.99
N MET A 388 15.91 -17.24 0.20
CA MET A 388 16.09 -16.17 1.18
C MET A 388 17.05 -15.10 0.69
N SER A 389 18.12 -15.47 -0.02
CA SER A 389 19.07 -14.54 -0.62
C SER A 389 18.40 -13.64 -1.66
N ASP A 390 17.58 -14.20 -2.55
CA ASP A 390 16.87 -13.40 -3.56
C ASP A 390 15.80 -12.51 -2.93
N ARG A 391 15.09 -13.00 -1.91
CA ARG A 391 14.16 -12.17 -1.13
C ARG A 391 14.86 -11.01 -0.45
N PHE A 392 16.06 -11.24 0.09
CA PHE A 392 16.88 -10.19 0.70
C PHE A 392 17.33 -9.15 -0.33
N LYS A 393 17.77 -9.56 -1.52
CA LYS A 393 18.13 -8.64 -2.61
C LYS A 393 16.95 -7.76 -3.04
N ILE A 394 15.76 -8.33 -3.17
CA ILE A 394 14.55 -7.55 -3.50
C ILE A 394 14.26 -6.55 -2.39
N LEU A 395 14.29 -6.97 -1.13
CA LEU A 395 14.05 -6.09 0.01
C LEU A 395 15.10 -4.97 0.08
N GLN A 396 16.37 -5.28 -0.20
CA GLN A 396 17.46 -4.33 -0.26
C GLN A 396 17.24 -3.29 -1.38
N SER A 397 16.89 -3.73 -2.59
CA SER A 397 16.54 -2.85 -3.71
C SER A 397 15.38 -1.92 -3.36
N ASN A 398 14.35 -2.43 -2.68
CA ASN A 398 13.22 -1.63 -2.21
C ASN A 398 13.67 -0.57 -1.19
N VAL A 399 14.49 -0.95 -0.20
CA VAL A 399 15.05 -0.01 0.79
C VAL A 399 15.90 1.07 0.13
N GLU A 400 16.70 0.72 -0.88
CA GLU A 400 17.46 1.69 -1.67
C GLU A 400 16.55 2.62 -2.49
N GLY A 401 15.46 2.09 -3.04
CA GLY A 401 14.40 2.88 -3.67
C GLY A 401 13.78 3.90 -2.73
N TYR A 402 13.34 3.46 -1.53
CA TYR A 402 12.79 4.34 -0.51
C TYR A 402 13.80 5.39 -0.03
N LYS A 403 15.09 5.03 0.11
CA LYS A 403 16.15 6.00 0.45
C LYS A 403 16.30 7.09 -0.61
N ARG A 404 16.28 6.72 -1.90
CA ARG A 404 16.32 7.67 -3.02
C ARG A 404 15.11 8.59 -3.01
N GLU A 405 13.92 8.04 -2.78
CA GLU A 405 12.69 8.84 -2.68
C GLU A 405 12.73 9.83 -1.52
N ILE A 406 13.16 9.39 -0.33
CA ILE A 406 13.35 10.27 0.84
C ILE A 406 14.35 11.38 0.53
N SER A 407 15.45 11.08 -0.16
CA SER A 407 16.43 12.09 -0.57
C SER A 407 15.82 13.13 -1.51
N ASN A 408 15.05 12.69 -2.51
CA ASN A 408 14.37 13.58 -3.45
C ASN A 408 13.31 14.45 -2.74
N LEU A 409 12.57 13.89 -1.80
CA LEU A 409 11.60 14.64 -0.99
C LEU A 409 12.29 15.68 -0.11
N ARG A 410 13.42 15.35 0.50
CA ARG A 410 14.23 16.31 1.27
C ARG A 410 14.76 17.44 0.40
N GLU A 411 15.26 17.15 -0.79
CA GLU A 411 15.75 18.18 -1.73
C GLU A 411 14.61 19.10 -2.19
N LYS A 412 13.43 18.55 -2.50
CA LYS A 412 12.24 19.35 -2.82
C LYS A 412 11.81 20.23 -1.65
N ASN A 413 11.81 19.70 -0.43
CA ASN A 413 11.46 20.46 0.77
C ASN A 413 12.46 21.62 0.99
N GLN A 414 13.76 21.37 0.81
CA GLN A 414 14.78 22.42 0.86
C GLN A 414 14.57 23.50 -0.21
N LYS A 415 14.24 23.11 -1.46
CA LYS A 415 13.92 24.06 -2.54
C LYS A 415 12.72 24.93 -2.18
N TYR A 416 11.65 24.34 -1.63
CA TYR A 416 10.48 25.10 -1.20
C TYR A 416 10.79 26.04 -0.03
N SER A 417 11.55 25.57 0.96
CA SER A 417 12.00 26.42 2.07
C SER A 417 12.80 27.62 1.58
N ASN A 418 13.70 27.44 0.61
CA ASN A 418 14.45 28.55 0.02
C ASN A 418 13.57 29.54 -0.75
N VAL A 419 12.52 29.06 -1.43
CA VAL A 419 11.55 29.92 -2.13
C VAL A 419 10.71 30.72 -1.13
N ILE A 420 10.28 30.09 -0.02
CA ILE A 420 9.56 30.78 1.05
C ILE A 420 10.40 31.93 1.61
N VAL A 421 11.67 31.69 1.96
CA VAL A 421 12.57 32.73 2.47
C VAL A 421 12.72 33.88 1.46
N LYS A 422 12.84 33.59 0.15
CA LYS A 422 12.89 34.63 -0.88
C LYS A 422 11.59 35.44 -0.97
N HIS A 423 10.44 34.78 -0.88
CA HIS A 423 9.16 35.46 -0.86
C HIS A 423 8.98 36.32 0.39
N GLU A 424 9.40 35.85 1.57
CA GLU A 424 9.41 36.64 2.80
C GLU A 424 10.29 37.89 2.67
N GLN A 425 11.47 37.76 2.06
CA GLN A 425 12.34 38.90 1.76
C GLN A 425 11.65 39.90 0.81
N THR A 426 11.03 39.42 -0.27
CA THR A 426 10.31 40.29 -1.22
C THR A 426 9.12 40.99 -0.56
N ILE A 427 8.38 40.29 0.30
CA ILE A 427 7.26 40.86 1.06
C ILE A 427 7.77 41.97 2.00
N ASN A 428 8.91 41.77 2.66
CA ASN A 428 9.49 42.77 3.54
C ASN A 428 9.95 44.02 2.76
N MET A 429 10.58 43.85 1.60
CA MET A 429 10.93 44.97 0.71
C MET A 429 9.69 45.74 0.25
N LEU A 430 8.66 45.04 -0.22
CA LEU A 430 7.40 45.67 -0.65
C LEU A 430 6.68 46.40 0.50
N LYS A 431 6.78 45.88 1.73
CA LYS A 431 6.25 46.57 2.92
C LYS A 431 7.01 47.86 3.22
N GLU A 432 8.33 47.85 3.06
CA GLU A 432 9.18 49.05 3.23
C GLU A 432 8.84 50.12 2.18
N ASP A 433 8.78 49.74 0.90
CA ASP A 433 8.38 50.63 -0.20
C ASP A 433 6.96 51.21 0.03
N PHE A 434 6.04 50.38 0.52
CA PHE A 434 4.69 50.83 0.85
C PHE A 434 4.68 51.85 1.98
N LEU A 435 5.47 51.63 3.04
CA LEU A 435 5.59 52.58 4.14
C LEU A 435 6.23 53.89 3.67
N GLU A 436 7.27 53.83 2.84
CA GLU A 436 7.94 55.02 2.30
C GLU A 436 6.99 55.84 1.41
N THR A 437 6.24 55.19 0.52
CA THR A 437 5.25 55.86 -0.34
C THR A 437 4.09 56.45 0.46
N LYS A 438 3.62 55.73 1.49
CA LYS A 438 2.62 56.25 2.43
C LYS A 438 3.13 57.48 3.18
N GLU A 439 4.38 57.47 3.64
CA GLU A 439 4.98 58.62 4.30
C GLU A 439 5.06 59.83 3.35
N LYS A 440 5.52 59.62 2.11
CA LYS A 440 5.52 60.67 1.06
C LYS A 440 4.12 61.23 0.81
N LEU A 441 3.10 60.37 0.74
CA LEU A 441 1.71 60.79 0.57
C LEU A 441 1.26 61.68 1.73
N THR A 442 1.45 61.24 2.98
CA THR A 442 1.05 62.03 4.16
C THR A 442 1.74 63.40 4.21
N ARG A 443 3.02 63.48 3.81
CA ARG A 443 3.75 64.76 3.71
C ARG A 443 3.14 65.67 2.64
N LEU A 444 2.77 65.13 1.48
CA LEU A 444 2.12 65.90 0.41
C LEU A 444 0.71 66.35 0.81
N GLU A 445 -0.07 65.52 1.50
CA GLU A 445 -1.40 65.87 2.01
C GLU A 445 -1.33 67.05 2.98
N VAL A 446 -0.39 67.02 3.94
CA VAL A 446 -0.16 68.13 4.89
C VAL A 446 0.27 69.40 4.15
N ASN A 447 1.17 69.30 3.18
CA ASN A 447 1.60 70.45 2.38
C ASN A 447 0.43 71.03 1.55
N ASN A 448 -0.42 70.18 0.99
CA ASN A 448 -1.60 70.62 0.24
C ASN A 448 -2.58 71.35 1.16
N GLN A 449 -2.85 70.82 2.34
CA GLN A 449 -3.72 71.47 3.33
C GLN A 449 -3.15 72.85 3.77
N SER A 450 -1.84 72.95 3.96
CA SER A 450 -1.15 74.21 4.23
C SER A 450 -1.34 75.22 3.09
N LEU A 451 -1.10 74.81 1.83
CA LEU A 451 -1.30 75.65 0.66
C LEU A 451 -2.77 76.10 0.48
N LEU A 452 -3.73 75.22 0.75
CA LEU A 452 -5.15 75.57 0.74
C LEU A 452 -5.48 76.64 1.80
N SER A 453 -4.96 76.49 3.02
CA SER A 453 -5.15 77.48 4.08
C SER A 453 -4.51 78.84 3.73
N GLN A 454 -3.32 78.84 3.11
CA GLN A 454 -2.66 80.06 2.64
C GLN A 454 -3.46 80.72 1.51
N ARG A 455 -3.96 79.94 0.55
CA ARG A 455 -4.84 80.43 -0.53
C ARG A 455 -6.08 81.10 0.04
N ASP A 456 -6.74 80.48 1.02
CA ASP A 456 -7.96 81.01 1.62
C ASP A 456 -7.68 82.30 2.39
N LEU A 457 -6.56 82.36 3.14
CA LEU A 457 -6.11 83.59 3.80
C LEU A 457 -5.85 84.71 2.78
N MET A 458 -5.12 84.43 1.70
CA MET A 458 -4.85 85.41 0.63
C MET A 458 -6.15 85.90 -0.02
N ARG A 459 -7.12 85.01 -0.26
CA ARG A 459 -8.42 85.36 -0.82
C ARG A 459 -9.22 86.27 0.11
N THR A 460 -9.19 86.02 1.42
CA THR A 460 -9.84 86.92 2.39
C THR A 460 -9.15 88.29 2.45
N ALA A 461 -7.81 88.33 2.38
CA ALA A 461 -7.06 89.57 2.34
C ALA A 461 -7.36 90.38 1.06
N GLU A 462 -7.43 89.72 -0.09
CA GLU A 462 -7.83 90.33 -1.37
C GLU A 462 -9.26 90.89 -1.30
N SER A 463 -10.20 90.14 -0.73
CA SER A 463 -11.58 90.62 -0.52
C SER A 463 -11.65 91.84 0.41
N ARG A 464 -10.81 91.92 1.44
CA ARG A 464 -10.75 93.09 2.33
C ARG A 464 -10.16 94.30 1.60
N LEU A 465 -9.04 94.12 0.90
CA LEU A 465 -8.39 95.21 0.16
C LEU A 465 -9.27 95.75 -0.97
N THR A 466 -10.04 94.89 -1.64
CA THR A 466 -11.00 95.32 -2.66
C THR A 466 -12.13 96.15 -2.04
N MET A 467 -12.66 95.75 -0.89
CA MET A 467 -13.66 96.54 -0.16
C MET A 467 -13.10 97.89 0.32
N GLU A 468 -11.89 97.93 0.90
CA GLU A 468 -11.21 99.18 1.30
C GLU A 468 -11.00 100.11 0.11
N LYS A 469 -10.61 99.56 -1.06
CA LYS A 469 -10.47 100.31 -2.31
C LYS A 469 -11.81 100.89 -2.77
N GLU A 470 -12.90 100.13 -2.68
CA GLU A 470 -14.25 100.61 -3.03
C GLU A 470 -14.72 101.72 -2.11
N VAL A 471 -14.52 101.58 -0.80
CA VAL A 471 -14.82 102.62 0.20
C VAL A 471 -14.04 103.89 -0.10
N THR A 472 -12.72 103.80 -0.26
CA THR A 472 -11.87 104.95 -0.59
C THR A 472 -12.30 105.61 -1.90
N ARG A 473 -12.70 104.82 -2.91
CA ARG A 473 -13.23 105.35 -4.18
C ARG A 473 -14.55 106.10 -3.97
N SER A 474 -15.44 105.59 -3.12
CA SER A 474 -16.72 106.25 -2.80
C SER A 474 -16.51 107.56 -2.02
N GLU A 475 -15.58 107.59 -1.07
CA GLU A 475 -15.18 108.79 -0.33
C GLU A 475 -14.58 109.84 -1.26
N LEU A 476 -13.69 109.42 -2.18
CA LEU A 476 -13.12 110.30 -3.20
C LEU A 476 -14.21 110.91 -4.10
N GLN A 477 -15.18 110.11 -4.54
CA GLN A 477 -16.32 110.59 -5.33
C GLN A 477 -17.19 111.57 -4.53
N SER A 478 -17.47 111.27 -3.26
CA SER A 478 -18.21 112.16 -2.35
C SER A 478 -17.47 113.49 -2.15
N MET A 479 -16.16 113.46 -1.92
CA MET A 479 -15.33 114.66 -1.81
C MET A 479 -15.30 115.45 -3.12
N GLN A 480 -15.22 114.78 -4.27
CA GLN A 480 -15.30 115.44 -5.58
C GLN A 480 -16.65 116.14 -5.78
N MET A 481 -17.76 115.52 -5.37
CA MET A 481 -19.09 116.13 -5.40
C MET A 481 -19.19 117.33 -4.46
N LEU A 482 -18.66 117.22 -3.23
CA LEU A 482 -18.63 118.34 -2.28
C LEU A 482 -17.79 119.52 -2.82
N MET A 483 -16.61 119.23 -3.39
CA MET A 483 -15.77 120.23 -4.04
C MET A 483 -16.48 120.89 -5.24
N SER A 484 -17.23 120.12 -6.03
CA SER A 484 -18.06 120.65 -7.11
C SER A 484 -19.16 121.57 -6.58
N ASN A 485 -19.88 121.14 -5.54
CA ASN A 485 -20.93 121.92 -4.88
C ASN A 485 -20.37 123.21 -4.25
N LEU A 486 -19.22 123.15 -3.59
CA LEU A 486 -18.54 124.33 -3.03
C LEU A 486 -18.11 125.30 -4.13
N ARG A 487 -17.57 124.81 -5.26
CA ARG A 487 -17.26 125.67 -6.41
C ARG A 487 -18.53 126.32 -6.98
N ALA A 488 -19.63 125.59 -7.06
CA ALA A 488 -20.91 126.13 -7.52
C ALA A 488 -21.48 127.18 -6.54
N ILE A 489 -21.41 126.95 -5.23
CA ILE A 489 -21.81 127.93 -4.20
C ILE A 489 -20.92 129.16 -4.26
N ASN A 490 -19.59 129.01 -4.35
CA ASN A 490 -18.68 130.14 -4.50
C ASN A 490 -18.98 130.94 -5.77
N ALA A 491 -19.22 130.27 -6.91
CA ALA A 491 -19.63 130.95 -8.14
C ALA A 491 -20.97 131.70 -7.98
N ASN A 492 -21.95 131.12 -7.27
CA ASN A 492 -23.21 131.79 -6.96
C ASN A 492 -23.04 132.97 -5.98
N LEU A 493 -22.15 132.85 -5.00
CA LEU A 493 -21.82 133.93 -4.06
C LEU A 493 -21.08 135.07 -4.76
N GLU A 494 -20.12 134.76 -5.62
CA GLU A 494 -19.44 135.75 -6.47
C GLU A 494 -20.45 136.45 -7.37
N LYS A 495 -21.38 135.70 -7.98
CA LYS A 495 -22.47 136.27 -8.78
C LYS A 495 -23.39 137.17 -7.97
N THR A 496 -23.91 136.72 -6.83
CA THR A 496 -24.80 137.54 -5.98
C THR A 496 -24.08 138.75 -5.38
N SER A 497 -22.79 138.64 -5.06
CA SER A 497 -21.94 139.76 -4.67
C SER A 497 -21.76 140.75 -5.81
N ALA A 498 -21.53 140.27 -7.03
CA ALA A 498 -21.49 141.12 -8.23
C ALA A 498 -22.84 141.80 -8.49
N ASP A 499 -23.96 141.05 -8.44
CA ASP A 499 -25.31 141.59 -8.60
C ASP A 499 -25.65 142.62 -7.50
N MET A 500 -25.21 142.40 -6.25
CA MET A 500 -25.33 143.36 -5.15
C MET A 500 -24.48 144.61 -5.39
N ARG A 501 -23.23 144.47 -5.84
CA ARG A 501 -22.37 145.61 -6.22
C ARG A 501 -23.03 146.40 -7.34
N GLU A 502 -23.49 145.74 -8.39
CA GLU A 502 -24.18 146.38 -9.52
C GLU A 502 -25.47 147.08 -9.06
N SER A 503 -26.25 146.47 -8.16
CA SER A 503 -27.43 147.14 -7.59
C SER A 503 -27.07 148.35 -6.72
N MET A 504 -25.97 148.30 -5.98
CA MET A 504 -25.50 149.44 -5.18
C MET A 504 -24.92 150.54 -6.08
N GLU A 505 -24.19 150.19 -7.13
CA GLU A 505 -23.75 151.11 -8.18
C GLU A 505 -24.96 151.80 -8.83
N ARG A 506 -25.98 151.05 -9.27
CA ARG A 506 -27.23 151.61 -9.79
C ARG A 506 -27.95 152.53 -8.79
N LYS A 507 -27.90 152.22 -7.49
CA LYS A 507 -28.46 153.09 -6.44
C LYS A 507 -27.63 154.36 -6.24
N MET A 508 -26.30 154.27 -6.32
CA MET A 508 -25.44 155.46 -6.30
C MET A 508 -25.68 156.32 -7.53
N GLU A 509 -25.74 155.74 -8.72
CA GLU A 509 -26.09 156.46 -9.96
C GLU A 509 -27.45 157.16 -9.85
N ASN A 510 -28.45 156.52 -9.24
CA ASN A 510 -29.75 157.15 -9.01
C ASN A 510 -29.71 158.27 -7.96
N LEU A 511 -28.86 158.19 -6.93
CA LEU A 511 -28.68 159.24 -5.92
C LEU A 511 -27.80 160.41 -6.44
N GLU A 512 -26.92 160.15 -7.40
CA GLU A 512 -26.14 161.19 -8.10
C GLU A 512 -26.95 161.92 -9.17
N ALA A 513 -28.13 161.40 -9.53
CA ALA A 513 -29.06 161.99 -10.49
C ALA A 513 -30.17 162.85 -9.83
N GLU A 514 -30.28 162.87 -8.50
CA GLU A 514 -31.01 163.88 -7.70
C GLU A 514 -30.09 165.07 -7.38
#